data_AF-A0A806X1C7-F1
#
_entry.id   AF-A0A806X1C7-F1
#
_cell.length_a   1.000
_cell.length_b   1.000
_cell.length_c   1.000
_cell.angle_alpha   90.00
_cell.angle_beta   90.00
_cell.angle_gamma   90.00
#
_symmetry.space_group_name_H-M   'P 1'
#
loop_
_entity.id
_entity.type
_entity.pdbx_description
1 polymer ?
#
loop_
_entity_poly.entity_id
_entity_poly.type
_entity_poly.pdbx_seq_one_letter_code
_entity_poly.pdbx_strand_id
1 'polypeptide(L)'
;MMQHQVAVQARFNPETLERVLRVVRHRGFQICSMNMETAADAQNINIELTVASPRPVELLFSQLCKLVDVARVDIQQRATSSQSQQIRA
;
A
#
# COMPACT_ATOMS: atom_id res chain seq x y z
N MET A 1 -14.38 -7.40 1.23
CA MET A 1 -13.28 -6.46 1.53
C MET A 1 -12.59 -6.13 0.23
N MET A 2 -12.30 -4.85 -0.02
CA MET A 2 -11.54 -4.45 -1.21
C MET A 2 -10.05 -4.59 -0.93
N GLN A 3 -9.31 -5.04 -1.93
CA GLN A 3 -7.86 -5.12 -1.88
C GLN A 3 -7.25 -4.00 -2.71
N HIS A 4 -6.16 -3.44 -2.22
CA HIS A 4 -5.42 -2.39 -2.87
C HIS A 4 -3.94 -2.75 -2.89
N GLN A 5 -3.28 -2.47 -4.02
CA GLN A 5 -1.83 -2.49 -4.07
C GLN A 5 -1.32 -1.08 -3.79
N VAL A 6 -0.36 -1.00 -2.88
CA VAL A 6 0.27 0.24 -2.43
C VAL A 6 1.77 0.11 -2.64
N ALA A 7 2.35 0.98 -3.45
CA ALA A 7 3.79 1.11 -3.57
C ALA A 7 4.24 2.32 -2.74
N VAL A 8 5.28 2.14 -1.94
CA VAL A 8 5.87 3.18 -1.08
C VAL A 8 7.35 3.26 -1.35
N GLN A 9 7.84 4.44 -1.73
CA GLN A 9 9.26 4.74 -1.77
C GLN A 9 9.63 5.56 -0.54
N ALA A 10 10.63 5.12 0.20
CA ALA A 10 11.03 5.75 1.45
C ALA A 10 12.54 5.65 1.69
N ARG A 11 13.07 6.45 2.62
CA ARG A 11 14.48 6.39 3.02
C ARG A 11 14.78 5.10 3.79
N PHE A 12 15.97 4.55 3.57
CA PHE A 12 16.43 3.33 4.22
C PHE A 12 16.95 3.60 5.64
N ASN A 13 16.03 3.94 6.55
CA ASN A 13 16.30 4.02 7.99
C ASN A 13 15.72 2.78 8.69
N PRO A 14 16.34 2.28 9.78
CA PRO A 14 15.87 1.10 10.50
C PRO A 14 14.38 1.16 10.89
N GLU A 15 13.89 2.34 11.28
CA GLU A 15 12.51 2.54 11.73
C GLU A 15 11.48 2.73 10.61
N THR A 16 11.91 3.00 9.36
CA THR A 16 10.99 3.42 8.28
C THR A 16 9.96 2.33 7.97
N LEU A 17 10.42 1.08 7.80
CA LEU A 17 9.53 -0.05 7.53
C LEU A 17 8.53 -0.25 8.66
N GLU A 18 8.99 -0.22 9.92
CA GLU A 18 8.13 -0.36 11.09
C GLU A 18 7.06 0.74 11.15
N ARG A 19 7.43 1.98 10.84
CA ARG A 19 6.50 3.11 10.81
C ARG A 19 5.44 2.97 9.71
N VAL A 20 5.82 2.52 8.52
CA VAL A 20 4.88 2.22 7.42
C VAL A 20 3.91 1.13 7.86
N LEU A 21 4.42 -0.01 8.37
CA LEU A 21 3.60 -1.12 8.84
C LEU A 21 2.67 -0.73 10.00
N ARG A 22 3.15 0.13 10.91
CA ARG A 22 2.34 0.70 11.99
C ARG A 22 1.21 1.54 11.42
N VAL A 23 1.47 2.45 10.49
CA VAL A 23 0.40 3.27 9.89
C VAL A 23 -0.65 2.39 9.21
N VAL A 24 -0.25 1.39 8.42
CA VAL A 24 -1.18 0.47 7.76
C VAL A 24 -2.12 -0.21 8.77
N ARG A 25 -1.56 -0.81 9.82
CA ARG A 25 -2.34 -1.50 10.86
C ARG A 25 -3.23 -0.54 11.66
N HIS A 26 -2.69 0.59 12.11
CA HIS A 26 -3.43 1.57 12.91
C HIS A 26 -4.55 2.28 12.13
N ARG A 27 -4.52 2.25 10.79
CA ARG A 27 -5.61 2.73 9.94
C ARG A 27 -6.67 1.66 9.65
N GLY A 28 -6.53 0.47 10.24
CA GLY A 28 -7.49 -0.62 10.09
C GLY A 28 -7.38 -1.34 8.75
N PHE A 29 -6.17 -1.40 8.18
CA PHE A 29 -5.87 -2.18 7.00
C PHE A 29 -5.09 -3.43 7.40
N GLN A 30 -5.52 -4.58 6.88
CA GLN A 30 -4.78 -5.84 6.96
C GLN A 30 -3.73 -5.87 5.86
N ILE A 31 -2.52 -6.32 6.18
CA ILE A 31 -1.48 -6.59 5.18
C ILE A 31 -1.66 -8.03 4.71
N CYS A 32 -1.86 -8.22 3.42
CA CYS A 32 -2.03 -9.53 2.78
C CYS A 32 -0.72 -10.04 2.20
N SER A 33 0.09 -9.16 1.61
CA SER A 33 1.44 -9.46 1.14
C SER A 33 2.32 -8.22 1.22
N MET A 34 3.63 -8.45 1.28
CA MET A 34 4.63 -7.40 1.26
C MET A 34 5.88 -7.89 0.53
N ASN A 35 6.41 -7.05 -0.35
CA ASN A 35 7.78 -7.17 -0.87
C ASN A 35 8.53 -5.88 -0.53
N MET A 36 9.81 -6.00 -0.16
CA MET A 36 10.66 -4.86 0.14
C MET A 36 12.02 -5.07 -0.52
N GLU A 37 12.46 -4.05 -1.25
CA GLU A 37 13.75 -4.06 -1.94
C GLU A 37 14.48 -2.75 -1.68
N THR A 38 15.80 -2.82 -1.55
CA THR A 38 16.65 -1.62 -1.55
C THR A 38 16.73 -1.07 -2.96
N ALA A 39 16.56 0.24 -3.11
CA ALA A 39 16.74 0.91 -4.38
C ALA A 39 18.21 0.85 -4.84
N ALA A 40 18.44 1.11 -6.13
CA ALA A 40 19.78 1.07 -6.73
C ALA A 40 20.79 2.06 -6.08
N ASP A 41 20.29 3.11 -5.43
CA ASP A 41 21.10 4.09 -4.71
C ASP A 41 21.50 3.65 -3.29
N ALA A 42 20.99 2.53 -2.80
CA ALA A 42 21.14 2.01 -1.43
C ALA A 42 20.73 2.97 -0.30
N GLN A 43 20.16 4.14 -0.63
CA GLN A 43 19.66 5.14 0.33
C GLN A 43 18.15 5.04 0.50
N ASN A 44 17.46 4.43 -0.47
CA ASN A 44 16.02 4.29 -0.48
C ASN A 44 15.60 2.81 -0.48
N ILE A 45 14.36 2.59 -0.08
CA ILE A 45 13.68 1.31 -0.11
C ILE A 45 12.37 1.48 -0.86
N ASN A 46 12.03 0.45 -1.64
CA ASN A 46 10.75 0.31 -2.30
C ASN A 46 9.97 -0.77 -1.55
N ILE A 47 8.79 -0.43 -1.08
CA ILE A 47 7.90 -1.33 -0.34
C ILE A 47 6.63 -1.49 -1.16
N GLU A 48 6.35 -2.70 -1.62
CA GLU A 48 5.10 -3.07 -2.28
C GLU A 48 4.22 -3.84 -1.31
N LEU A 49 3.01 -3.34 -1.07
CA LEU A 49 2.05 -3.89 -0.12
C LEU A 49 0.76 -4.24 -0.84
N THR A 50 0.23 -5.43 -0.59
CA THR A 50 -1.20 -5.69 -0.83
C THR A 50 -1.94 -5.55 0.49
N VAL A 51 -2.91 -4.65 0.56
CA VAL A 51 -3.69 -4.40 1.78
C VAL A 51 -5.18 -4.62 1.55
N ALA A 52 -5.90 -5.03 2.59
CA ALA A 52 -7.34 -5.22 2.57
C ALA A 52 -8.02 -4.45 3.70
N SER A 53 -9.13 -3.78 3.39
CA SER A 53 -9.96 -3.11 4.40
C SER A 53 -11.37 -2.85 3.86
N PRO A 54 -12.39 -2.69 4.72
CA PRO A 54 -13.63 -2.02 4.36
C PRO A 54 -13.50 -0.49 4.30
N ARG A 55 -12.39 0.09 4.78
CA ARG A 55 -12.16 1.54 4.82
C ARG A 55 -11.65 2.07 3.47
N PRO A 56 -11.95 3.32 3.11
CA PRO A 56 -11.42 3.96 1.90
C PRO A 56 -9.89 4.04 1.94
N VAL A 57 -9.22 3.63 0.86
CA VAL A 57 -7.75 3.55 0.77
C VAL A 57 -7.08 4.93 0.84
N GLU A 58 -7.81 6.00 0.55
CA GLU A 58 -7.37 7.40 0.67
C GLU A 58 -6.99 7.77 2.12
N LEU A 59 -7.61 7.12 3.11
CA LEU A 59 -7.22 7.27 4.52
C LEU A 59 -5.85 6.69 4.80
N LEU A 60 -5.48 5.60 4.12
CA LEU A 60 -4.14 5.04 4.22
C LEU A 60 -3.13 5.91 3.47
N PHE A 61 -3.47 6.31 2.25
CA PHE A 61 -2.67 7.21 1.41
C PHE A 61 -2.22 8.47 2.15
N SER A 62 -3.20 9.23 2.64
CA SER A 62 -2.99 10.51 3.33
C SER A 62 -2.14 10.40 4.59
N GLN A 63 -1.98 9.19 5.14
CA GLN A 63 -1.27 8.95 6.38
C GLN A 63 0.15 8.44 6.14
N LEU A 64 0.34 7.65 5.08
CA LEU A 64 1.68 7.29 4.60
C LEU A 64 2.42 8.52 4.07
N CYS A 65 1.75 9.42 3.33
CA CYS A 65 2.35 10.66 2.85
C CYS A 65 2.78 11.64 3.96
N LYS A 66 2.33 11.44 5.21
CA LYS A 66 2.74 12.27 6.36
C LYS A 66 4.03 11.79 7.02
N LEU A 67 4.53 10.60 6.66
CA LEU A 67 5.78 10.09 7.18
C LEU A 67 6.93 10.85 6.53
N VAL A 68 7.74 11.52 7.35
CA VAL A 68 8.90 12.32 6.90
C VAL A 68 9.85 11.55 5.99
N ASP A 69 10.02 10.25 6.26
CA ASP A 69 10.92 9.38 5.50
C ASP A 69 10.30 8.82 4.23
N VAL A 70 9.01 9.03 3.96
CA VAL A 70 8.31 8.57 2.76
C VAL A 70 8.38 9.65 1.69
N ALA A 71 9.00 9.31 0.56
CA ALA A 71 9.13 10.21 -0.59
C ALA A 71 7.94 10.12 -1.54
N ARG A 72 7.40 8.91 -1.75
CA ARG A 72 6.32 8.66 -2.70
C ARG A 72 5.42 7.52 -2.25
N VAL A 73 4.12 7.67 -2.55
CA VAL A 73 3.11 6.62 -2.37
C VAL A 73 2.29 6.55 -3.64
N ASP A 74 2.10 5.37 -4.21
CA ASP A 74 1.20 5.13 -5.34
C ASP A 74 0.21 4.03 -4.96
N ILE A 75 -1.05 4.19 -5.34
CA ILE A 75 -2.11 3.21 -5.09
C ILE A 75 -2.68 2.76 -6.43
N GLN A 76 -2.62 1.46 -6.67
CA GLN A 76 -3.31 0.85 -7.80
C GLN A 76 -4.68 0.35 -7.35
N GLN A 77 -5.74 0.97 -7.88
CA GLN A 77 -7.09 0.44 -7.73
C GLN A 77 -7.25 -0.73 -8.69
N ARG A 78 -7.44 -1.94 -8.13
CA ARG A 78 -7.91 -3.05 -8.95
C ARG A 78 -9.39 -2.78 -9.25
N ALA A 79 -9.68 -2.28 -10.45
CA ALA A 79 -11.05 -2.14 -10.91
C ALA A 79 -11.73 -3.51 -10.80
N THR A 80 -12.73 -3.63 -9.93
CA THR A 80 -13.62 -4.79 -9.91
C THR A 80 -14.47 -4.70 -11.18
N SER A 81 -13.97 -5.24 -12.29
CA SER A 81 -14.79 -5.48 -13.47
C SER A 81 -15.80 -6.57 -13.11
N SER A 82 -17.01 -6.16 -12.73
CA SER A 82 -18.19 -7.01 -12.62
C SER A 82 -18.47 -7.62 -13.99
N GLN A 83 -17.98 -8.84 -14.24
CA GLN A 83 -18.33 -9.61 -15.43
C GLN A 83 -19.70 -10.28 -15.19
N SER A 84 -20.77 -9.49 -15.23
CA SER A 84 -22.13 -10.00 -15.43
C SER A 84 -22.32 -10.27 -16.92
N GLN A 85 -21.92 -11.45 -17.41
CA GLN A 85 -22.43 -11.95 -18.68
C GLN A 85 -23.66 -12.81 -18.41
N GLN A 86 -24.80 -12.20 -18.68
CA GLN A 86 -26.11 -12.82 -18.68
C GLN A 86 -26.15 -14.01 -19.63
N ILE A 87 -26.71 -15.10 -19.12
CA ILE A 87 -27.24 -16.24 -19.87
C ILE A 87 -28.22 -15.70 -20.92
N ARG A 88 -28.00 -16.04 -22.20
CA ARG A 88 -29.05 -16.02 -23.22
C ARG A 88 -29.25 -17.43 -23.75
N ALA A 89 -30.54 -17.77 -23.79
CA ALA A 89 -31.16 -19.04 -24.16
C ALA A 89 -30.88 -19.47 -25.60
#